data_AF-A0A1R2BH69-F1
#
_entry.id   AF-A0A1R2BH69-F1
#
_cell.length_a   1.000
_cell.length_b   1.000
_cell.length_c   1.000
_cell.angle_alpha   90.00
_cell.angle_beta   90.00
_cell.angle_gamma   90.00
#
_symmetry.space_group_name_H-M   'P 1'
#
loop_
_entity.id
_entity.type
_entity.pdbx_description
1 polymer ?
#
loop_
_entity_poly.entity_id
_entity_poly.type
_entity_poly.pdbx_seq_one_letter_code
_entity_poly.pdbx_strand_id
1 'polypeptide(L)' 'MKISRKFIKHSKFRGLHLIIKGKIGALGCVRKRTVHMRIGTYGLARYYLRGDTLYSAAITQTGKIGIKIITSYK' A
#
# COMPACT_ATOMS: atom_id res chain seq x y z
N MET A 1 -17.71 1.11 -3.32
CA MET A 1 -17.14 -0.19 -3.77
C MET A 1 -16.61 -0.96 -2.56
N LYS A 2 -17.41 -1.86 -1.98
CA LYS A 2 -17.02 -2.68 -0.81
C LYS A 2 -16.28 -3.91 -1.33
N ILE A 3 -14.97 -3.99 -1.12
CA ILE A 3 -14.20 -5.21 -1.39
C ILE A 3 -14.72 -6.28 -0.43
N SER A 4 -15.45 -7.26 -0.96
CA SER A 4 -16.06 -8.33 -0.20
C SER A 4 -14.98 -9.23 0.40
N ARG A 5 -15.05 -9.48 1.72
CA ARG A 5 -14.18 -10.42 2.44
C ARG A 5 -14.19 -11.84 1.83
N LYS A 6 -15.19 -12.15 0.98
CA LYS A 6 -15.32 -13.41 0.24
C LYS A 6 -14.23 -13.61 -0.83
N PHE A 7 -13.72 -12.53 -1.44
CA PHE A 7 -12.67 -12.60 -2.48
C PHE A 7 -11.29 -13.02 -1.92
N ILE A 8 -11.05 -12.68 -0.65
CA ILE A 8 -9.81 -12.98 0.09
C ILE A 8 -9.72 -14.47 0.46
N LYS A 9 -10.84 -15.18 0.61
CA LYS A 9 -10.83 -16.61 0.96
C LYS A 9 -10.45 -17.55 -0.20
N HIS A 10 -10.75 -17.17 -1.45
CA HIS A 10 -10.44 -17.98 -2.64
C HIS A 10 -9.11 -17.61 -3.32
N SER A 11 -8.59 -16.41 -3.04
CA SER A 11 -7.25 -16.04 -3.45
C SER A 11 -6.26 -16.47 -2.37
N LYS A 12 -5.05 -16.87 -2.75
CA LYS A 12 -3.94 -17.06 -1.81
C LYS A 12 -3.56 -15.76 -1.07
N PHE A 13 -4.24 -14.65 -1.33
CA PHE A 13 -4.00 -13.34 -0.76
C PHE A 13 -4.25 -13.31 0.76
N ARG A 14 -3.24 -12.85 1.49
CA ARG A 14 -3.21 -12.76 2.96
C ARG A 14 -3.33 -11.32 3.45
N GLY A 15 -2.81 -10.37 2.70
CA GLY A 15 -2.81 -8.98 3.13
C GLY A 15 -2.10 -8.03 2.16
N LEU A 16 -2.40 -6.75 2.34
CA LEU A 16 -1.87 -5.62 1.59
C LEU A 16 -1.47 -4.51 2.56
N HIS A 17 -0.29 -3.94 2.36
CA HIS A 17 0.15 -2.70 2.98
C HIS A 17 0.50 -1.68 1.90
N LEU A 18 -0.35 -0.67 1.76
CA LEU A 18 -0.13 0.48 0.90
C LEU A 18 0.48 1.61 1.74
N ILE A 19 1.56 2.19 1.22
CA ILE A 19 2.30 3.29 1.83
C ILE A 19 2.40 4.40 0.78
N ILE A 20 1.85 5.57 1.08
CA ILE A 20 1.95 6.74 0.22
C ILE A 20 2.75 7.80 0.97
N LYS A 21 3.83 8.31 0.39
CA LYS A 21 4.71 9.29 1.00
C LYS A 21 4.92 10.46 0.05
N GLY A 22 4.64 11.67 0.50
CA GLY A 22 4.83 12.85 -0.33
C GLY A 22 4.04 14.05 0.18
N LYS A 23 3.88 15.05 -0.67
CA LYS A 23 2.93 16.14 -0.43
C LYS A 23 1.54 15.62 -0.80
N ILE A 24 0.80 15.17 0.21
CA ILE A 24 -0.50 14.53 0.05
C ILE A 24 -1.55 15.49 0.63
N GLY A 25 -2.35 16.11 -0.23
CA GLY A 25 -3.36 17.09 0.16
C GLY A 25 -3.72 18.05 -0.96
N ALA A 26 -4.49 19.10 -0.63
CA ALA A 26 -4.87 20.15 -1.57
C ALA A 26 -3.65 20.96 -2.08
N LEU A 27 -3.86 21.73 -3.16
CA LEU A 27 -2.88 22.65 -3.68
C LEU A 27 -2.36 23.57 -2.55
N GLY A 28 -1.04 23.65 -2.39
CA GLY A 28 -0.40 24.40 -1.30
C GLY A 28 0.04 23.55 -0.09
N CYS A 29 -0.16 22.23 -0.11
CA CYS A 29 0.37 21.38 0.96
C CYS A 29 1.91 21.35 0.95
N VAL A 30 2.55 22.12 1.86
CA VAL A 30 4.01 22.25 1.95
C VAL A 30 4.64 21.06 2.68
N ARG A 31 3.94 20.48 3.65
CA ARG A 31 4.49 19.46 4.55
C ARG A 31 4.31 18.05 3.97
N LYS A 32 5.39 17.29 3.89
CA LYS A 32 5.36 15.87 3.50
C LYS A 32 4.59 15.06 4.56
N ARG A 33 3.71 14.19 4.11
CA ARG A 33 2.96 13.23 4.93
C ARG A 33 3.23 11.81 4.44
N THR A 34 3.09 10.85 5.36
CA THR A 34 3.11 9.43 5.03
C THR A 34 1.77 8.84 5.48
N VAL A 35 1.06 8.20 4.55
CA VAL A 35 -0.20 7.51 4.79
C VAL A 35 0.05 6.02 4.69
N HIS A 36 -0.44 5.28 5.68
CA HIS A 36 -0.40 3.82 5.71
C HIS A 36 -1.81 3.28 5.66
N MET A 37 -2.09 2.39 4.70
CA MET A 37 -3.33 1.64 4.62
C MET A 37 -3.00 0.16 4.65
N ARG A 38 -3.58 -0.55 5.62
CA ARG A 38 -3.27 -1.96 5.91
C ARG A 38 -4.55 -2.77 5.91
N ILE A 39 -4.53 -3.89 5.21
CA ILE A 39 -5.64 -4.86 5.18
C ILE A 39 -5.07 -6.26 5.32
N GLY A 40 -5.66 -7.06 6.20
CA GLY A 40 -5.29 -8.47 6.40
C GLY A 40 -4.00 -8.66 7.20
N THR A 41 -3.45 -9.88 7.12
CA THR A 41 -2.20 -10.25 7.79
C THR A 41 -1.04 -10.04 6.82
N TYR A 42 -0.21 -9.03 7.08
CA TYR A 42 1.05 -8.82 6.38
C TYR A 42 2.18 -9.11 7.38
N GLY A 43 3.06 -10.05 7.05
CA GLY A 43 4.16 -10.46 7.93
C GLY A 43 5.47 -10.36 7.18
N LEU A 44 6.39 -9.53 7.67
CA LEU A 44 7.79 -9.49 7.22
C LEU A 44 8.60 -10.71 7.72
N ALA A 45 7.96 -11.66 8.38
CA ALA A 45 8.56 -12.92 8.78
C ALA A 45 8.94 -13.70 7.51
N ARG A 46 10.20 -13.50 7.09
CA ARG A 46 10.86 -13.99 5.86
C ARG A 46 10.64 -15.46 5.52
N TYR A 47 10.13 -16.27 6.44
CA TYR A 47 10.11 -17.72 6.35
C TYR A 47 8.76 -18.33 5.92
N TYR A 48 7.64 -17.59 5.90
CA TYR A 48 6.31 -18.22 5.70
C TYR A 48 5.32 -17.46 4.79
N LEU A 49 5.69 -16.32 4.20
CA LEU A 49 4.78 -15.55 3.33
C LEU A 49 5.52 -15.10 2.07
N ARG A 50 5.09 -15.60 0.90
CA ARG A 50 5.49 -15.00 -0.39
C ARG A 50 4.82 -13.63 -0.49
N GLY A 51 5.56 -12.59 -0.83
CA GLY A 51 5.02 -11.24 -0.94
C GLY A 51 5.75 -10.44 -1.99
N ASP A 52 4.99 -9.70 -2.79
CA ASP A 52 5.55 -8.80 -3.79
C ASP A 52 5.61 -7.39 -3.20
N THR A 53 6.70 -6.68 -3.48
CA THR A 53 6.81 -5.27 -3.16
C THR A 53 6.93 -4.47 -4.44
N LEU A 54 5.94 -3.63 -4.70
CA LEU A 54 5.94 -2.71 -5.82
C LEU A 54 6.24 -1.30 -5.32
N TYR A 55 7.13 -0.63 -6.04
CA TYR A 55 7.45 0.78 -5.83
C TYR A 55 7.05 1.56 -7.08
N SER A 56 6.36 2.67 -6.87
CA SER A 56 6.02 3.60 -7.93
C SER A 56 6.12 5.03 -7.40
N ALA A 57 6.25 5.98 -8.30
CA ALA A 57 6.19 7.39 -7.95
C ALA A 57 5.38 8.15 -8.99
N ALA A 58 4.55 9.07 -8.53
CA ALA A 58 3.79 9.98 -9.36
C ALA A 58 4.32 11.40 -9.18
N ILE A 59 4.40 12.16 -10.27
CA ILE A 59 4.62 13.60 -10.23
C ILE A 59 3.26 14.27 -10.27
N THR A 60 3.02 15.18 -9.32
CA THR A 60 1.80 15.98 -9.24
C THR A 60 2.15 17.45 -9.27
N GLN A 61 1.14 18.31 -9.43
CA GLN A 61 1.31 19.78 -9.38
C GLN A 61 1.92 20.26 -8.05
N THR A 62 1.78 19.50 -6.96
CA THR A 62 2.36 19.84 -5.66
C THR A 62 3.77 19.28 -5.45
N GLY A 63 4.21 18.35 -6.31
CA GLY A 63 5.52 17.68 -6.26
C GLY A 63 5.42 16.17 -6.40
N LYS A 64 6.50 15.46 -6.03
CA LYS A 64 6.60 14.00 -6.15
C LYS A 64 5.93 13.28 -4.98
N ILE A 65 5.12 12.27 -5.31
CA ILE A 65 4.49 11.34 -4.37
C ILE A 65 5.05 9.94 -4.64
N GLY A 66 5.64 9.32 -3.63
CA GLY A 66 6.06 7.91 -3.66
C GLY A 66 4.93 7.00 -3.17
N ILE A 67 4.77 5.88 -3.85
CA ILE A 67 3.78 4.84 -3.55
C ILE A 67 4.54 3.52 -3.40
N LYS A 68 4.34 2.83 -2.28
CA LYS A 68 4.86 1.49 -2.04
C LYS A 68 3.70 0.57 -1.69
N ILE A 69 3.62 -0.54 -2.40
CA ILE A 69 2.60 -1.57 -2.20
C ILE A 69 3.31 -2.85 -1.80
N ILE A 70 2.93 -3.41 -0.66
CA ILE A 70 3.42 -4.70 -0.20
C ILE A 70 2.22 -5.64 -0.19
N THR A 71 2.29 -6.73 -0.94
CA THR A 71 1.31 -7.81 -0.88
C THR A 71 1.88 -8.99 -0.13
N SER A 72 1.00 -9.84 0.40
CA SER A 72 1.36 -11.09 1.01
C SER A 72 0.38 -12.16 0.57
N TYR A 73 0.90 -13.36 0.31
CA TYR A 73 0.17 -14.52 -0.16
C TYR A 73 0.59 -15.76 0.64
N LYS A 74 -0.31 -16.75 0.74
CA LYS A 74 -0.10 -18.08 1.32
C LYS A 74 0.37 -19.08 0.27
#